data_AF-A0A7T1Y153-F1
#
_entry.id   AF-A0A7T1Y153-F1
#
_cell.length_a   1.000
_cell.length_b   1.000
_cell.length_c   1.000
_cell.angle_alpha   90.00
_cell.angle_beta   90.00
_cell.angle_gamma   90.00
#
_symmetry.space_group_name_H-M   'P 1'
#
loop_
_entity.id
_entity.type
_entity.pdbx_description
1 polymer ?
#
loop_
_entity_poly.entity_id
_entity_poly.type
_entity_poly.pdbx_seq_one_letter_code
_entity_poly.pdbx_strand_id
1 'polypeptide(L)'
;MQSWGSGQSRNLMDRIKQYQESGKRLNAHLERMLDSEKGFPDPPTWGYAFTALSAAVQDDENSSGSRLFHTAIKHLEQQEKNSREYSWEFVVFAMQALRCLHGVKHPCVEQLTRYRKKGTRMFNWYLLRVVNKYFDKRLAWYDRVTFRLAINLYTTPEGMILDEFKTRSLQYHAFSLFVLIHIYHESKAEWLKNIIIKAGQLSEHLMMADGTALYLGRGQEQIFGYGALVYSLEYINRCLRALDQTKLEALAKRVLSFQRRDGSFPLVLRRIEPELAGINFSADRPHGWYGYNTLYDYQPFLAYCLLRTGQLSDGE
;
A
#
# COMPACT_ATOMS: atom_id res chain seq x y z
N MET A 1 15.93 5.69 -22.77
CA MET A 1 14.72 5.24 -23.48
C MET A 1 15.03 3.90 -24.15
N GLN A 2 14.61 2.79 -23.55
CA GLN A 2 14.59 1.50 -24.24
C GLN A 2 13.24 1.39 -24.94
N SER A 3 13.22 1.14 -26.24
CA SER A 3 11.97 0.92 -26.97
C SER A 3 11.44 -0.48 -26.62
N TRP A 4 10.27 -0.52 -25.98
CA TRP A 4 9.58 -1.78 -25.71
C TRP A 4 9.10 -2.39 -27.03
N GLY A 5 9.29 -3.70 -27.20
CA GLY A 5 8.71 -4.42 -28.34
C GLY A 5 7.18 -4.28 -28.33
N SER A 6 6.55 -4.22 -29.51
CA SER A 6 5.10 -3.97 -29.67
C SER A 6 4.20 -4.92 -28.85
N GLY A 7 4.62 -6.17 -28.62
CA GLY A 7 3.91 -7.13 -27.77
C GLY A 7 4.02 -6.85 -26.26
N GLN A 8 5.19 -6.40 -25.77
CA GLN A 8 5.39 -6.08 -24.36
C GLN A 8 4.61 -4.82 -23.95
N SER A 9 4.53 -3.84 -24.85
CA SER A 9 3.75 -2.61 -24.64
C SER A 9 2.25 -2.91 -24.49
N ARG A 10 1.71 -3.84 -25.27
CA ARG A 10 0.29 -4.24 -25.19
C ARG A 10 -0.05 -4.91 -23.87
N ASN A 11 0.76 -5.88 -23.43
CA ASN A 11 0.52 -6.59 -22.18
C ASN A 11 0.59 -5.67 -20.95
N LEU A 12 1.50 -4.68 -20.97
CA LEU A 12 1.59 -3.66 -19.92
C LEU A 12 0.31 -2.82 -19.85
N MET A 13 -0.19 -2.33 -20.99
CA MET A 13 -1.40 -1.51 -21.04
C MET A 13 -2.64 -2.27 -20.59
N ASP A 14 -2.78 -3.54 -20.99
CA ASP A 14 -3.89 -4.39 -20.55
C ASP A 14 -3.84 -4.59 -19.02
N ARG A 15 -2.66 -4.84 -18.46
CA ARG A 15 -2.45 -5.01 -17.02
C ARG A 15 -2.75 -3.72 -16.23
N ILE A 16 -2.30 -2.57 -16.73
CA ILE A 16 -2.60 -1.24 -16.16
C ILE A 16 -4.12 -1.03 -16.08
N LYS A 17 -4.83 -1.29 -17.17
CA LYS A 17 -6.28 -1.14 -17.24
C LYS A 17 -6.98 -2.06 -16.24
N GLN A 18 -6.52 -3.31 -16.12
CA GLN A 18 -7.06 -4.27 -15.15
C GLN A 18 -6.89 -3.80 -13.70
N TYR A 19 -5.73 -3.23 -13.33
CA TYR A 19 -5.54 -2.67 -11.99
C TYR A 19 -6.49 -1.50 -11.73
N GLN A 20 -6.63 -0.58 -12.68
CA GLN A 20 -7.54 0.57 -12.55
C GLN A 20 -9.00 0.12 -12.39
N GLU A 21 -9.47 -0.79 -13.24
CA GLU A 21 -10.83 -1.35 -13.17
C GLU A 21 -11.07 -2.07 -11.84
N SER A 22 -10.10 -2.87 -11.39
CA SER A 22 -10.20 -3.58 -10.12
C SER A 22 -10.23 -2.64 -8.93
N GLY A 23 -9.37 -1.61 -8.91
CA GLY A 23 -9.36 -0.57 -7.89
C GLY A 23 -10.67 0.21 -7.83
N LYS A 24 -11.24 0.58 -9.00
CA LYS A 24 -12.55 1.25 -9.10
C LYS A 24 -13.68 0.38 -8.54
N ARG A 25 -13.71 -0.90 -8.88
CA ARG A 25 -14.68 -1.86 -8.34
C ARG A 25 -14.56 -2.02 -6.82
N LEU A 26 -13.34 -1.98 -6.29
CA LEU A 26 -13.07 -2.05 -4.86
C LEU A 26 -13.51 -0.76 -4.13
N ASN A 27 -13.24 0.42 -4.68
CA ASN A 27 -13.79 1.68 -4.16
C ASN A 27 -15.32 1.68 -4.17
N ALA A 28 -15.96 1.19 -5.24
CA ALA A 28 -17.42 1.07 -5.29
C ALA A 28 -17.97 0.10 -4.22
N HIS A 29 -17.22 -0.97 -3.88
CA HIS A 29 -17.55 -1.83 -2.74
C HIS A 29 -17.45 -1.06 -1.42
N LEU A 30 -16.33 -0.37 -1.19
CA LEU A 30 -16.10 0.42 0.02
C LEU A 30 -17.19 1.49 0.21
N GLU A 31 -17.64 2.14 -0.86
CA GLU A 31 -18.74 3.11 -0.80
C GLU A 31 -20.09 2.51 -0.40
N ARG A 32 -20.37 1.27 -0.79
CA ARG A 32 -21.57 0.56 -0.32
C ARG A 32 -21.47 0.16 1.15
N MET A 33 -20.26 -0.16 1.61
CA MET A 33 -20.02 -0.59 3.00
C MET A 33 -19.88 0.58 3.98
N LEU A 34 -19.52 1.77 3.49
CA LEU A 34 -19.33 2.97 4.32
C LEU A 34 -20.66 3.69 4.57
N ASP A 35 -21.30 3.39 5.69
CA ASP A 35 -22.53 4.06 6.10
C ASP A 35 -22.26 5.54 6.47
N SER A 36 -23.15 6.44 6.04
CA SER A 36 -22.95 7.88 6.26
C SER A 36 -22.98 8.29 7.72
N GLU A 37 -23.67 7.55 8.59
CA GLU A 37 -23.80 7.83 10.01
C GLU A 37 -22.96 6.91 10.89
N LYS A 38 -22.86 5.64 10.55
CA LYS A 38 -22.20 4.61 11.38
C LYS A 38 -20.76 4.30 10.96
N GLY A 39 -20.38 4.63 9.73
CA GLY A 39 -19.06 4.29 9.20
C GLY A 39 -18.98 2.84 8.70
N PHE A 40 -17.79 2.26 8.71
CA PHE A 40 -17.62 0.86 8.32
C PHE A 40 -18.17 -0.11 9.39
N PRO A 41 -18.63 -1.32 9.00
CA PRO A 41 -19.13 -2.33 9.93
C PRO A 41 -18.12 -2.78 10.98
N ASP A 42 -16.82 -2.79 10.65
CA ASP A 42 -15.73 -3.08 11.57
C ASP A 42 -14.79 -1.85 11.63
N PRO A 43 -14.80 -1.08 12.74
CA PRO A 43 -14.10 0.21 12.82
C PRO A 43 -12.61 0.09 12.50
N PRO A 44 -12.11 0.73 11.42
CA PRO A 44 -10.71 0.65 11.06
C PRO A 44 -9.85 1.53 11.97
N THR A 45 -8.53 1.29 11.98
CA THR A 45 -7.58 2.14 12.72
C THR A 45 -6.95 3.22 11.84
N TRP A 46 -6.90 3.01 10.53
CA TRP A 46 -6.37 3.95 9.54
C TRP A 46 -7.09 3.87 8.18
N GLY A 47 -7.99 2.89 8.01
CA GLY A 47 -8.77 2.64 6.80
C GLY A 47 -9.47 3.85 6.20
N TYR A 48 -10.14 4.69 7.01
CA TYR A 48 -10.80 5.90 6.48
C TYR A 48 -9.81 6.85 5.77
N ALA A 49 -8.58 6.98 6.28
CA ALA A 49 -7.56 7.81 5.65
C ALA A 49 -7.16 7.27 4.27
N PHE A 50 -7.03 5.95 4.13
CA PHE A 50 -6.76 5.31 2.85
C PHE A 50 -7.97 5.25 1.93
N THR A 51 -9.20 5.22 2.46
CA THR A 51 -10.43 5.32 1.65
C THR A 51 -10.54 6.70 1.02
N ALA A 52 -10.28 7.77 1.78
CA ALA A 52 -10.21 9.12 1.24
C ALA A 52 -9.11 9.22 0.17
N LEU A 53 -7.92 8.67 0.44
CA LEU A 53 -6.83 8.66 -0.51
C LEU A 53 -7.17 7.89 -1.79
N SER A 54 -7.72 6.68 -1.70
CA SER A 54 -8.06 5.87 -2.88
C SER A 54 -9.21 6.48 -3.70
N ALA A 55 -10.17 7.14 -3.05
CA ALA A 55 -11.23 7.88 -3.73
C ALA A 55 -10.65 9.07 -4.51
N ALA A 56 -9.75 9.83 -3.89
CA ALA A 56 -9.09 10.97 -4.53
C ALA A 56 -8.24 10.57 -5.74
N VAL A 57 -7.57 9.43 -5.65
CA VAL A 57 -6.79 8.86 -6.76
C VAL A 57 -7.69 8.45 -7.93
N GLN A 58 -8.89 7.94 -7.66
CA GLN A 58 -9.81 7.49 -8.71
C GLN A 58 -10.34 8.65 -9.57
N ASP A 59 -10.64 9.79 -8.96
CA ASP A 59 -11.35 10.90 -9.57
C ASP A 59 -10.37 11.95 -10.14
N ASP A 60 -9.44 11.55 -11.02
CA ASP A 60 -8.30 12.33 -11.59
C ASP A 60 -8.57 13.84 -11.88
N GLU A 61 -9.80 14.22 -12.22
CA GLU A 61 -10.21 15.60 -12.52
C GLU A 61 -10.86 16.37 -11.35
N ASN A 62 -11.39 15.67 -10.35
CA ASN A 62 -12.08 16.26 -9.19
C ASN A 62 -11.87 15.41 -7.93
N SER A 63 -10.60 15.27 -7.54
CA SER A 63 -10.07 14.38 -6.48
C SER A 63 -10.69 14.55 -5.09
N SER A 64 -11.58 15.52 -4.86
CA SER A 64 -12.30 15.71 -3.60
C SER A 64 -13.82 15.75 -3.76
N GLY A 65 -14.37 15.40 -4.93
CA GLY A 65 -15.80 15.52 -5.23
C GLY A 65 -16.64 14.28 -4.95
N SER A 66 -16.04 13.10 -4.76
CA SER A 66 -16.82 11.88 -4.54
C SER A 66 -17.41 11.79 -3.13
N ARG A 67 -18.61 11.21 -3.08
CA ARG A 67 -19.30 10.89 -1.83
C ARG A 67 -18.46 9.99 -0.93
N LEU A 68 -17.75 9.02 -1.50
CA LEU A 68 -16.82 8.15 -0.77
C LEU A 68 -15.73 8.96 -0.04
N PHE A 69 -15.09 9.93 -0.71
CA PHE A 69 -14.08 10.80 -0.13
C PHE A 69 -14.64 11.56 1.08
N HIS A 70 -15.74 12.29 0.90
CA HIS A 70 -16.31 13.12 1.96
C HIS A 70 -16.79 12.30 3.16
N THR A 71 -17.41 11.15 2.90
CA THR A 71 -17.89 10.27 3.97
C THR A 71 -16.71 9.69 4.77
N ALA A 72 -15.63 9.30 4.08
CA ALA A 72 -14.43 8.80 4.75
C ALA A 72 -13.75 9.89 5.59
N ILE A 73 -13.66 11.12 5.08
CA ILE A 73 -13.11 12.26 5.84
C ILE A 73 -13.97 12.59 7.08
N LYS A 74 -15.31 12.61 6.96
CA LYS A 74 -16.23 12.78 8.11
C LYS A 74 -15.92 11.77 9.21
N HIS A 75 -15.81 10.49 8.87
CA HIS A 75 -15.53 9.45 9.86
C HIS A 75 -14.10 9.51 10.41
N LEU A 76 -13.11 9.86 9.59
CA LEU A 76 -11.73 10.09 10.05
C LEU A 76 -11.65 11.24 11.08
N GLU A 77 -12.43 12.30 10.89
CA GLU A 77 -12.52 13.41 11.86
C GLU A 77 -13.08 12.92 13.21
N GLN A 78 -14.08 12.05 13.18
CA GLN A 78 -14.77 11.53 14.35
C GLN A 78 -14.02 10.42 15.08
N GLN A 79 -13.05 9.75 14.44
CA GLN A 79 -12.25 8.70 15.09
C GLN A 79 -11.51 9.18 16.35
N GLU A 80 -11.48 8.32 17.36
CA GLU A 80 -10.77 8.54 18.62
C GLU A 80 -9.25 8.49 18.45
N LYS A 81 -8.65 9.66 18.27
CA LYS A 81 -7.21 9.85 17.99
C LYS A 81 -6.29 9.57 19.19
N ASN A 82 -6.85 9.47 20.39
CA ASN A 82 -6.11 9.19 21.63
C ASN A 82 -6.03 7.68 21.94
N SER A 83 -6.75 6.85 21.17
CA SER A 83 -6.68 5.40 21.32
C SER A 83 -5.26 4.89 21.08
N ARG A 84 -4.83 3.91 21.88
CA ARG A 84 -3.54 3.24 21.69
C ARG A 84 -3.47 2.49 20.37
N GLU A 85 -4.60 2.11 19.79
CA GLU A 85 -4.67 1.40 18.51
C GLU A 85 -4.67 2.34 17.30
N TYR A 86 -4.78 3.66 17.52
CA TYR A 86 -4.75 4.63 16.44
C TYR A 86 -3.37 4.66 15.76
N SER A 87 -3.34 4.31 14.48
CA SER A 87 -2.10 4.11 13.72
C SER A 87 -1.64 5.39 13.04
N TRP A 88 -1.14 6.35 13.84
CA TRP A 88 -0.71 7.68 13.37
C TRP A 88 0.18 7.65 12.14
N GLU A 89 1.16 6.76 12.09
CA GLU A 89 2.09 6.63 10.96
C GLU A 89 1.38 6.38 9.61
N PHE A 90 0.35 5.53 9.58
CA PHE A 90 -0.43 5.24 8.38
C PHE A 90 -1.36 6.40 8.01
N VAL A 91 -2.05 6.98 9.00
CA VAL A 91 -2.94 8.13 8.75
C VAL A 91 -2.16 9.31 8.20
N VAL A 92 -1.04 9.67 8.82
CA VAL A 92 -0.20 10.80 8.37
C VAL A 92 0.33 10.54 6.97
N PHE A 93 0.79 9.32 6.68
CA PHE A 93 1.23 8.95 5.33
C PHE A 93 0.11 9.20 4.31
N ALA A 94 -1.09 8.67 4.57
CA ALA A 94 -2.19 8.80 3.63
C ALA A 94 -2.64 10.26 3.42
N MET A 95 -2.71 11.05 4.49
CA MET A 95 -3.09 12.46 4.41
C MET A 95 -2.03 13.33 3.74
N GLN A 96 -0.74 13.01 3.93
CA GLN A 96 0.34 13.69 3.23
C GLN A 96 0.38 13.31 1.75
N ALA A 97 0.20 12.03 1.42
CA ALA A 97 0.06 11.57 0.04
C ALA A 97 -1.14 12.25 -0.66
N LEU A 98 -2.27 12.35 0.05
CA LEU A 98 -3.47 13.05 -0.43
C LEU A 98 -3.20 14.53 -0.70
N ARG A 99 -2.48 15.23 0.19
CA ARG A 99 -2.09 16.63 -0.01
C ARG A 99 -1.19 16.82 -1.24
N CYS A 100 -0.35 15.83 -1.54
CA CYS A 100 0.50 15.84 -2.74
C CYS A 100 -0.29 15.57 -4.02
N LEU A 101 -1.48 14.95 -3.94
CA LEU A 101 -2.39 14.73 -5.06
C LEU A 101 -3.26 15.97 -5.29
N HIS A 102 -3.14 16.59 -6.47
CA HIS A 102 -4.05 17.59 -7.05
C HIS A 102 -4.55 18.72 -6.12
N GLY A 103 -3.77 19.08 -5.09
CA GLY A 103 -4.05 20.23 -4.24
C GLY A 103 -5.35 20.10 -3.43
N VAL A 104 -5.71 18.91 -2.96
CA VAL A 104 -6.85 18.71 -2.05
C VAL A 104 -6.69 19.61 -0.81
N LYS A 105 -7.51 20.67 -0.73
CA LYS A 105 -7.57 21.62 0.39
C LYS A 105 -8.80 21.32 1.25
N HIS A 106 -8.65 20.38 2.17
CA HIS A 106 -9.69 20.06 3.16
C HIS A 106 -9.14 20.32 4.58
N PRO A 107 -9.86 21.02 5.48
CA PRO A 107 -9.35 21.39 6.80
C PRO A 107 -8.82 20.20 7.62
N CYS A 108 -9.55 19.08 7.64
CA CYS A 108 -9.08 17.86 8.30
C CYS A 108 -7.79 17.29 7.70
N VAL A 109 -7.68 17.27 6.37
CA VAL A 109 -6.45 16.81 5.70
C VAL A 109 -5.27 17.67 6.14
N GLU A 110 -5.42 18.99 6.12
CA GLU A 110 -4.37 19.92 6.56
C GLU A 110 -3.95 19.69 8.02
N GLN A 111 -4.90 19.49 8.94
CA GLN A 111 -4.62 19.23 10.35
C GLN A 111 -3.90 17.90 10.60
N LEU A 112 -4.24 16.87 9.82
CA LEU A 112 -3.71 15.52 9.94
C LEU A 112 -2.42 15.28 9.13
N THR A 113 -2.02 16.21 8.26
CA THR A 113 -0.74 16.12 7.52
C THR A 113 0.51 16.37 8.37
N ARG A 114 0.36 16.97 9.56
CA ARG A 114 1.50 17.24 10.45
C ARG A 114 2.05 15.94 11.02
N TYR A 115 3.38 15.83 11.08
CA TYR A 115 4.05 14.65 11.62
C TYR A 115 3.58 14.30 13.03
N ARG A 116 3.13 13.05 13.19
CA ARG A 116 2.74 12.40 14.46
C ARG A 116 3.19 10.95 14.40
N LYS A 117 3.35 10.31 15.57
CA LYS A 117 3.77 8.90 15.67
C LYS A 117 3.16 8.23 16.89
N LYS A 118 2.78 6.96 16.75
CA LYS A 118 2.52 6.03 17.86
C LYS A 118 3.84 5.51 18.44
N GLY A 119 4.85 5.29 17.59
CA GLY A 119 6.18 4.87 18.03
C GLY A 119 6.38 3.35 18.13
N THR A 120 5.61 2.57 17.36
CA THR A 120 5.81 1.12 17.23
C THR A 120 7.26 0.80 16.80
N ARG A 121 7.88 -0.16 17.49
CA ARG A 121 9.30 -0.54 17.36
C ARG A 121 9.54 -1.62 16.30
N MET A 122 9.00 -1.40 15.11
CA MET A 122 9.21 -2.27 13.94
C MET A 122 9.86 -1.45 12.83
N PHE A 123 10.67 -2.08 11.97
CA PHE A 123 11.42 -1.36 10.95
C PHE A 123 10.49 -0.74 9.90
N ASN A 124 9.43 -1.42 9.47
CA ASN A 124 8.45 -0.85 8.55
C ASN A 124 7.75 0.41 9.14
N TRP A 125 7.43 0.42 10.43
CA TRP A 125 6.89 1.59 11.14
C TRP A 125 7.95 2.70 11.26
N TYR A 126 9.23 2.35 11.40
CA TYR A 126 10.32 3.31 11.32
C TYR A 126 10.41 3.96 9.93
N LEU A 127 10.31 3.18 8.85
CA LEU A 127 10.29 3.70 7.49
C LEU A 127 9.11 4.66 7.27
N LEU A 128 7.91 4.33 7.77
CA LEU A 128 6.76 5.25 7.71
C LEU A 128 7.06 6.58 8.41
N ARG A 129 7.74 6.56 9.56
CA ARG A 129 8.15 7.79 10.23
C ARG A 129 9.17 8.59 9.41
N VAL A 130 10.08 7.92 8.70
CA VAL A 130 11.06 8.59 7.84
C VAL A 130 10.36 9.25 6.65
N VAL A 131 9.50 8.53 5.92
CA VAL A 131 8.77 9.12 4.78
C VAL A 131 7.86 10.26 5.22
N ASN A 132 7.18 10.13 6.37
CA ASN A 132 6.29 11.18 6.87
C ASN A 132 7.07 12.45 7.25
N LYS A 133 8.33 12.31 7.72
CA LYS A 133 9.23 13.44 7.96
C LYS A 133 9.72 14.07 6.66
N TYR A 134 9.93 13.29 5.60
CA TYR A 134 10.22 13.83 4.26
C TYR A 134 9.06 14.70 3.77
N PHE A 135 7.83 14.18 3.76
CA PHE A 135 6.64 14.91 3.34
C PHE A 135 6.33 16.15 4.19
N ASP A 136 6.62 16.12 5.49
CA ASP A 136 6.45 17.28 6.39
C ASP A 136 7.63 18.28 6.32
N LYS A 137 8.65 18.02 5.49
CA LYS A 137 9.90 18.81 5.42
C LYS A 137 10.59 18.95 6.79
N ARG A 138 10.46 17.94 7.66
CA ARG A 138 11.02 17.88 9.02
C ARG A 138 12.18 16.91 9.18
N LEU A 139 12.65 16.33 8.09
CA LEU A 139 13.74 15.37 8.13
C LEU A 139 15.08 16.06 8.40
N ALA A 140 15.57 15.94 9.63
CA ALA A 140 16.85 16.50 10.04
C ALA A 140 18.04 15.70 9.47
N TRP A 141 19.24 16.27 9.50
CA TRP A 141 20.45 15.59 9.01
C TRP A 141 20.74 14.29 9.77
N TYR A 142 20.53 14.27 11.10
CA TYR A 142 20.73 13.08 11.92
C TYR A 142 19.72 11.97 11.60
N ASP A 143 18.50 12.33 11.16
CA ASP A 143 17.52 11.36 10.69
C ASP A 143 18.01 10.68 9.41
N ARG A 144 18.65 11.43 8.49
CA ARG A 144 19.21 10.88 7.24
C ARG A 144 20.37 9.91 7.52
N VAL A 145 21.25 10.26 8.44
CA VAL A 145 22.36 9.39 8.87
C VAL A 145 21.81 8.12 9.51
N THR A 146 20.87 8.27 10.46
CA THR A 146 20.24 7.13 11.14
C THR A 146 19.50 6.23 10.15
N PHE A 147 18.78 6.81 9.19
CA PHE A 147 18.08 6.07 8.15
C PHE A 147 19.04 5.25 7.30
N ARG A 148 20.15 5.86 6.84
CA ARG A 148 21.18 5.17 6.05
C ARG A 148 21.83 4.02 6.83
N LEU A 149 22.10 4.20 8.12
CA LEU A 149 22.62 3.12 8.96
C LEU A 149 21.58 2.01 9.15
N ALA A 150 20.34 2.39 9.47
CA ALA A 150 19.26 1.45 9.74
C ALA A 150 18.93 0.59 8.51
N ILE A 151 18.81 1.19 7.32
CA ILE A 151 18.51 0.41 6.10
C ILE A 151 19.63 -0.56 5.74
N ASN A 152 20.90 -0.17 5.92
CA ASN A 152 22.02 -1.10 5.72
C ASN A 152 22.03 -2.23 6.75
N LEU A 153 21.59 -1.97 7.98
CA LEU A 153 21.53 -2.97 9.04
C LEU A 153 20.35 -3.95 8.87
N TYR A 154 19.20 -3.45 8.39
CA TYR A 154 17.98 -4.23 8.22
C TYR A 154 17.81 -4.80 6.80
N THR A 155 18.77 -4.60 5.90
CA THR A 155 18.75 -5.20 4.56
C THR A 155 19.84 -6.25 4.42
N THR A 156 19.48 -7.47 4.01
CA THR A 156 20.47 -8.54 3.81
C THR A 156 21.27 -8.34 2.52
N PRO A 157 22.42 -9.02 2.38
CA PRO A 157 23.19 -8.99 1.13
C PRO A 157 22.43 -9.51 -0.09
N GLU A 158 21.32 -10.21 0.05
CA GLU A 158 20.46 -10.68 -1.05
C GLU A 158 19.37 -9.66 -1.41
N GLY A 159 19.18 -8.61 -0.59
CA GLY A 159 18.14 -7.59 -0.78
C GLY A 159 16.90 -7.77 0.10
N MET A 160 16.89 -8.73 1.03
CA MET A 160 15.74 -8.93 1.92
C MET A 160 15.69 -7.80 2.94
N ILE A 161 14.55 -7.12 3.04
CA ILE A 161 14.32 -6.07 4.02
C ILE A 161 13.61 -6.68 5.21
N LEU A 162 14.24 -6.57 6.38
CA LEU A 162 13.80 -7.18 7.62
C LEU A 162 12.92 -6.23 8.39
N ASP A 163 11.84 -6.73 8.98
CA ASP A 163 11.07 -5.95 9.94
C ASP A 163 11.68 -6.03 11.35
N GLU A 164 12.19 -7.22 11.68
CA GLU A 164 12.93 -7.56 12.89
C GLU A 164 14.06 -8.52 12.53
N PHE A 165 15.16 -8.52 13.28
CA PHE A 165 16.31 -9.38 12.97
C PHE A 165 15.99 -10.88 12.96
N LYS A 166 15.07 -11.33 13.82
CA LYS A 166 14.71 -12.74 13.98
C LYS A 166 13.52 -13.16 13.12
N THR A 167 12.80 -12.21 12.53
CA THR A 167 11.56 -12.48 11.79
C THR A 167 11.80 -12.27 10.31
N ARG A 168 11.57 -13.31 9.51
CA ARG A 168 11.49 -13.19 8.06
C ARG A 168 10.02 -13.15 7.67
N SER A 169 9.54 -12.04 7.14
CA SER A 169 8.20 -11.90 6.57
C SER A 169 8.29 -11.24 5.20
N LEU A 170 7.81 -11.95 4.19
CA LEU A 170 7.76 -11.42 2.84
C LEU A 170 6.73 -10.30 2.69
N GLN A 171 5.64 -10.33 3.47
CA GLN A 171 4.70 -9.21 3.54
C GLN A 171 5.37 -7.93 4.03
N TYR A 172 6.15 -7.99 5.12
CA TYR A 172 6.82 -6.80 5.64
C TYR A 172 8.00 -6.35 4.77
N HIS A 173 8.63 -7.27 4.04
CA HIS A 173 9.58 -6.92 2.98
C HIS A 173 8.89 -6.11 1.87
N ALA A 174 7.76 -6.60 1.34
CA ALA A 174 6.99 -5.92 0.30
C ALA A 174 6.49 -4.55 0.78
N PHE A 175 5.98 -4.46 2.01
CA PHE A 175 5.53 -3.18 2.56
C PHE A 175 6.70 -2.21 2.80
N SER A 176 7.85 -2.69 3.28
CA SER A 176 9.04 -1.85 3.41
C SER A 176 9.50 -1.33 2.05
N LEU A 177 9.49 -2.17 1.02
CA LEU A 177 9.83 -1.78 -0.35
C LEU A 177 8.90 -0.66 -0.87
N PHE A 178 7.59 -0.80 -0.63
CA PHE A 178 6.60 0.25 -0.93
C PHE A 178 6.98 1.58 -0.27
N VAL A 179 7.29 1.59 1.03
CA VAL A 179 7.67 2.83 1.73
C VAL A 179 9.01 3.39 1.23
N LEU A 180 10.00 2.54 0.95
CA LEU A 180 11.30 2.98 0.42
C LEU A 180 11.16 3.65 -0.94
N ILE A 181 10.25 3.19 -1.80
CA ILE A 181 9.95 3.84 -3.08
C ILE A 181 9.46 5.27 -2.86
N HIS A 182 8.55 5.50 -1.90
CA HIS A 182 8.12 6.85 -1.56
C HIS A 182 9.27 7.71 -0.97
N ILE A 183 10.16 7.12 -0.16
CA ILE A 183 11.36 7.83 0.33
C ILE A 183 12.32 8.17 -0.83
N TYR A 184 12.49 7.25 -1.78
CA TYR A 184 13.30 7.49 -2.96
C TYR A 184 12.71 8.57 -3.84
N HIS A 185 11.39 8.61 -4.02
CA HIS A 185 10.72 9.67 -4.77
C HIS A 185 11.08 11.07 -4.21
N GLU A 186 11.06 11.24 -2.88
CA GLU A 186 11.39 12.52 -2.24
C GLU A 186 12.89 12.83 -2.18
N SER A 187 13.72 11.80 -2.02
CA SER A 187 15.17 11.98 -1.81
C SER A 187 16.01 11.93 -3.08
N LYS A 188 15.50 11.26 -4.12
CA LYS A 188 16.19 10.88 -5.37
C LYS A 188 17.61 10.34 -5.15
N ALA A 189 17.81 9.60 -4.05
CA ALA A 189 19.13 9.13 -3.66
C ALA A 189 19.52 7.83 -4.37
N GLU A 190 20.56 7.85 -5.20
CA GLU A 190 20.99 6.69 -6.01
C GLU A 190 21.38 5.46 -5.18
N TRP A 191 21.97 5.64 -4.00
CA TRP A 191 22.28 4.50 -3.11
C TRP A 191 21.01 3.77 -2.66
N LEU A 192 19.91 4.49 -2.48
CA LEU A 192 18.62 3.92 -2.09
C LEU A 192 17.94 3.24 -3.28
N LYS A 193 18.04 3.82 -4.48
CA LYS A 193 17.59 3.20 -5.73
C LYS A 193 18.19 1.81 -5.92
N ASN A 194 19.50 1.65 -5.68
CA ASN A 194 20.17 0.36 -5.78
C ASN A 194 19.63 -0.68 -4.79
N ILE A 195 19.30 -0.25 -3.57
CA ILE A 195 18.67 -1.12 -2.56
C ILE A 195 17.26 -1.53 -3.01
N ILE A 196 16.47 -0.59 -3.52
CA ILE A 196 15.10 -0.83 -4.03
C ILE A 196 15.13 -1.84 -5.19
N ILE A 197 16.01 -1.63 -6.18
CA ILE A 197 16.14 -2.55 -7.32
C ILE A 197 16.48 -3.96 -6.83
N LYS A 198 17.45 -4.08 -5.93
CA LYS A 198 17.87 -5.38 -5.39
C LYS A 198 16.76 -6.08 -4.61
N ALA A 199 16.03 -5.33 -3.78
CA ALA A 199 14.86 -5.83 -3.05
C ALA A 199 13.74 -6.28 -4.00
N GLY A 200 13.48 -5.54 -5.07
CA GLY A 200 12.51 -5.93 -6.11
C GLY A 200 12.92 -7.20 -6.85
N GLN A 201 14.20 -7.34 -7.20
CA GLN A 201 14.73 -8.56 -7.82
C GLN A 201 14.63 -9.77 -6.90
N LEU A 202 14.85 -9.59 -5.60
CA LEU A 202 14.62 -10.67 -4.63
C LEU A 202 13.14 -11.07 -4.58
N SER A 203 12.23 -10.10 -4.52
CA SER A 203 10.79 -10.34 -4.56
C SER A 203 10.38 -11.10 -5.83
N GLU A 204 10.90 -10.70 -6.99
CA GLU A 204 10.72 -11.40 -8.25
C GLU A 204 11.26 -12.84 -8.18
N HIS A 205 12.46 -13.05 -7.65
CA HIS A 205 13.08 -14.37 -7.53
C HIS A 205 12.25 -15.31 -6.65
N LEU A 206 11.75 -14.83 -5.51
CA LEU A 206 10.96 -15.62 -4.56
C LEU A 206 9.51 -15.86 -5.01
N MET A 207 9.04 -15.17 -6.04
CA MET A 207 7.69 -15.38 -6.55
C MET A 207 7.60 -16.66 -7.39
N MET A 208 6.56 -17.46 -7.11
CA MET A 208 6.25 -18.68 -7.86
C MET A 208 5.74 -18.37 -9.28
N ALA A 209 5.79 -19.37 -10.17
CA ALA A 209 5.38 -19.21 -11.56
C ALA A 209 3.90 -18.83 -11.76
N ASP A 210 3.03 -19.15 -10.80
CA ASP A 210 1.59 -18.82 -10.84
C ASP A 210 1.28 -17.45 -10.22
N GLY A 211 2.30 -16.67 -9.83
CA GLY A 211 2.15 -15.39 -9.16
C GLY A 211 1.97 -15.49 -7.64
N THR A 212 1.97 -16.70 -7.07
CA THR A 212 1.96 -16.86 -5.60
C THR A 212 3.23 -16.26 -5.01
N ALA A 213 3.05 -15.32 -4.11
CA ALA A 213 4.09 -14.63 -3.37
C ALA A 213 3.71 -14.55 -1.89
N LEU A 214 4.60 -13.99 -1.07
CA LEU A 214 4.30 -13.65 0.32
C LEU A 214 3.93 -14.84 1.23
N TYR A 215 4.42 -16.04 0.92
CA TYR A 215 4.08 -17.29 1.63
C TYR A 215 4.93 -17.57 2.87
N LEU A 216 5.84 -16.66 3.24
CA LEU A 216 6.77 -16.85 4.37
C LEU A 216 6.62 -15.74 5.42
N GLY A 217 6.53 -16.15 6.69
CA GLY A 217 6.46 -15.28 7.86
C GLY A 217 5.05 -14.89 8.30
N ARG A 218 4.92 -13.74 8.99
CA ARG A 218 3.63 -13.17 9.39
C ARG A 218 2.93 -12.48 8.22
N GLY A 219 1.60 -12.54 8.19
CA GLY A 219 0.78 -11.93 7.15
C GLY A 219 0.84 -12.66 5.82
N GLN A 220 0.93 -13.99 5.84
CA GLN A 220 1.09 -14.76 4.61
C GLN A 220 -0.07 -14.53 3.66
N GLU A 221 0.26 -14.24 2.41
CA GLU A 221 -0.70 -14.03 1.32
C GLU A 221 -1.81 -13.01 1.58
N GLN A 222 -1.64 -12.05 2.52
CA GLN A 222 -2.66 -11.04 2.75
C GLN A 222 -2.64 -9.95 1.68
N ILE A 223 -3.81 -9.37 1.40
CA ILE A 223 -3.98 -8.27 0.44
C ILE A 223 -3.15 -7.03 0.78
N PHE A 224 -2.83 -6.82 2.06
CA PHE A 224 -1.94 -5.74 2.49
C PHE A 224 -0.55 -5.88 1.85
N GLY A 225 0.07 -7.06 2.00
CA GLY A 225 1.37 -7.33 1.38
C GLY A 225 1.28 -7.34 -0.16
N TYR A 226 0.22 -7.92 -0.73
CA TYR A 226 0.06 -7.99 -2.18
C TYR A 226 -0.13 -6.61 -2.83
N GLY A 227 -0.91 -5.70 -2.21
CA GLY A 227 -1.05 -4.33 -2.69
C GLY A 227 0.31 -3.62 -2.74
N ALA A 228 1.09 -3.73 -1.66
CA ALA A 228 2.43 -3.17 -1.61
C ALA A 228 3.37 -3.78 -2.65
N LEU A 229 3.31 -5.11 -2.85
CA LEU A 229 4.14 -5.82 -3.82
C LEU A 229 3.82 -5.41 -5.26
N VAL A 230 2.54 -5.39 -5.63
CA VAL A 230 2.07 -4.98 -6.97
C VAL A 230 2.58 -3.57 -7.29
N TYR A 231 2.31 -2.61 -6.41
CA TYR A 231 2.78 -1.24 -6.61
C TYR A 231 4.30 -1.17 -6.75
N SER A 232 5.02 -1.85 -5.86
CA SER A 232 6.48 -1.77 -5.82
C SER A 232 7.14 -2.35 -7.06
N LEU A 233 6.73 -3.53 -7.50
CA LEU A 233 7.33 -4.18 -8.66
C LEU A 233 6.99 -3.45 -9.96
N GLU A 234 5.78 -2.92 -10.10
CA GLU A 234 5.41 -2.12 -11.28
C GLU A 234 6.16 -0.78 -11.29
N TYR A 235 6.32 -0.11 -10.16
CA TYR A 235 7.16 1.09 -10.06
C TYR A 235 8.61 0.79 -10.47
N ILE A 236 9.20 -0.30 -9.95
CA ILE A 236 10.56 -0.70 -10.30
C ILE A 236 10.65 -0.98 -11.81
N ASN A 237 9.74 -1.81 -12.34
CA ASN A 237 9.70 -2.21 -13.75
C ASN A 237 9.70 -1.00 -14.71
N ARG A 238 8.94 0.04 -14.35
CA ARG A 238 8.64 1.17 -15.24
C ARG A 238 9.58 2.35 -15.04
N CYS A 239 9.95 2.64 -13.79
CA CYS A 239 10.70 3.85 -13.45
C CYS A 239 12.18 3.59 -13.19
N LEU A 240 12.57 2.37 -12.78
CA LEU A 240 13.94 2.10 -12.32
C LEU A 240 14.68 1.08 -13.18
N ARG A 241 14.07 -0.08 -13.45
CA ARG A 241 14.67 -1.22 -14.13
C ARG A 241 13.60 -2.19 -14.59
N ALA A 242 13.63 -2.59 -15.85
CA ALA A 242 12.76 -3.65 -16.38
C ALA A 242 12.90 -4.97 -15.59
N LEU A 243 11.75 -5.55 -15.26
CA LEU A 243 11.59 -6.85 -14.61
C LEU A 243 11.00 -7.88 -15.59
N ASP A 244 10.98 -9.15 -15.20
CA ASP A 244 10.36 -10.25 -15.94
C ASP A 244 8.84 -10.03 -16.06
N GLN A 245 8.41 -9.72 -17.28
CA GLN A 245 7.00 -9.45 -17.57
C GLN A 245 6.09 -10.66 -17.29
N THR A 246 6.58 -11.88 -17.49
CA THR A 246 5.81 -13.11 -17.24
C THR A 246 5.45 -13.20 -15.75
N LYS A 247 6.40 -12.84 -14.89
CA LYS A 247 6.21 -12.82 -13.44
C LYS A 247 5.24 -11.71 -13.01
N LEU A 248 5.34 -10.51 -13.59
CA LEU A 248 4.39 -9.43 -13.32
C LEU A 248 2.96 -9.76 -13.77
N GLU A 249 2.82 -10.38 -14.94
CA GLU A 249 1.53 -10.88 -15.45
C GLU A 249 0.94 -11.97 -14.54
N ALA A 250 1.77 -12.91 -14.08
CA ALA A 250 1.35 -13.94 -13.15
C ALA A 250 0.89 -13.34 -11.81
N LEU A 251 1.63 -12.38 -11.27
CA LEU A 251 1.25 -11.64 -10.05
C LEU A 251 -0.10 -10.94 -10.21
N ALA A 252 -0.27 -10.18 -11.29
CA ALA A 252 -1.51 -9.48 -11.59
C ALA A 252 -2.68 -10.45 -11.69
N LYS A 253 -2.52 -11.52 -12.50
CA LYS A 253 -3.54 -12.56 -12.67
C LYS A 253 -3.89 -13.22 -11.34
N ARG A 254 -2.90 -13.54 -10.51
CA ARG A 254 -3.09 -14.13 -9.18
C ARG A 254 -3.95 -13.21 -8.33
N VAL A 255 -3.50 -11.98 -8.09
CA VAL A 255 -4.18 -11.02 -7.20
C VAL A 255 -5.61 -10.77 -7.70
N LEU A 256 -5.76 -10.38 -8.97
CA LEU A 256 -7.04 -9.99 -9.54
C LEU A 256 -8.06 -11.13 -9.61
N SER A 257 -7.61 -12.39 -9.69
CA SER A 257 -8.50 -13.55 -9.68
C SER A 257 -9.28 -13.73 -8.37
N PHE A 258 -8.85 -13.09 -7.28
CA PHE A 258 -9.56 -13.12 -5.99
C PHE A 258 -10.59 -12.00 -5.81
N GLN A 259 -10.73 -11.08 -6.79
CA GLN A 259 -11.76 -10.05 -6.69
C GLN A 259 -13.15 -10.70 -6.81
N ARG A 260 -13.95 -10.59 -5.75
CA ARG A 260 -15.31 -11.10 -5.70
C ARG A 260 -16.23 -10.31 -6.64
N ARG A 261 -17.43 -10.85 -6.90
CA ARG A 261 -18.43 -10.19 -7.76
C ARG A 261 -18.82 -8.80 -7.24
N ASP A 262 -18.95 -8.67 -5.92
CA ASP A 262 -19.26 -7.42 -5.23
C ASP A 262 -18.10 -6.41 -5.20
N GLY A 263 -16.96 -6.72 -5.82
CA GLY A 263 -15.78 -5.87 -5.90
C GLY A 263 -14.79 -6.02 -4.75
N SER A 264 -15.17 -6.70 -3.66
CA SER A 264 -14.31 -6.92 -2.50
C SER A 264 -13.20 -7.94 -2.79
N PHE A 265 -12.21 -7.98 -1.91
CA PHE A 265 -11.20 -9.04 -1.86
C PHE A 265 -11.27 -9.78 -0.53
N PRO A 266 -10.87 -11.05 -0.50
CA PRO A 266 -10.56 -11.68 0.76
C PRO A 266 -9.33 -11.05 1.40
N LEU A 267 -9.24 -11.04 2.73
CA LEU A 267 -8.08 -10.62 3.49
C LEU A 267 -6.86 -11.44 3.09
N VAL A 268 -7.01 -12.77 3.02
CA VAL A 268 -5.96 -13.70 2.62
C VAL A 268 -6.34 -14.30 1.27
N LEU A 269 -5.43 -14.28 0.31
CA LEU A 269 -5.68 -14.77 -1.05
C LEU A 269 -5.67 -16.31 -1.14
N ARG A 270 -6.59 -16.95 -0.43
CA ARG A 270 -6.76 -18.41 -0.39
C ARG A 270 -7.91 -18.84 -1.27
N ARG A 271 -7.71 -19.95 -2.01
CA ARG A 271 -8.77 -20.56 -2.82
C ARG A 271 -9.68 -21.49 -2.02
N ILE A 272 -9.14 -22.09 -0.97
CA ILE A 272 -9.86 -23.00 -0.09
C ILE A 272 -10.38 -22.18 1.08
N GLU A 273 -11.69 -22.29 1.32
CA GLU A 273 -12.40 -21.63 2.43
C GLU A 273 -12.05 -20.14 2.57
N PRO A 274 -12.15 -19.35 1.48
CA PRO A 274 -12.00 -17.91 1.60
C PRO A 274 -13.07 -17.39 2.55
N GLU A 275 -12.71 -16.44 3.41
CA GLU A 275 -13.68 -15.87 4.32
C GLU A 275 -14.79 -15.11 3.56
N LEU A 276 -15.93 -14.88 4.20
CA LEU A 276 -17.07 -14.21 3.56
C LEU A 276 -16.80 -12.72 3.34
N ALA A 277 -17.51 -12.11 2.39
CA ALA A 277 -17.49 -10.66 2.22
C ALA A 277 -18.10 -9.97 3.46
N GLY A 278 -17.48 -8.88 3.92
CA GLY A 278 -17.98 -8.09 5.06
C GLY A 278 -17.74 -8.73 6.44
N ILE A 279 -16.84 -9.70 6.53
CA ILE A 279 -16.47 -10.36 7.78
C ILE A 279 -15.94 -9.35 8.82
N ASN A 280 -16.25 -9.58 10.09
CA ASN A 280 -15.78 -8.76 11.22
C ASN A 280 -14.83 -9.59 12.08
N PHE A 281 -13.63 -9.09 12.37
CA PHE A 281 -12.62 -9.85 13.12
C PHE A 281 -13.10 -10.29 14.52
N SER A 282 -13.90 -9.44 15.17
CA SER A 282 -14.38 -9.68 16.54
C SER A 282 -15.41 -10.81 16.60
N ALA A 283 -16.22 -10.97 15.55
CA ALA A 283 -17.24 -12.01 15.44
C ALA A 283 -16.69 -13.29 14.81
N ASP A 284 -15.86 -13.13 13.77
CA ASP A 284 -15.32 -14.21 12.97
C ASP A 284 -13.80 -14.02 12.85
N ARG A 285 -13.03 -14.97 13.39
CA ARG A 285 -11.55 -14.93 13.38
C ARG A 285 -10.98 -15.89 12.33
N PRO A 286 -11.08 -15.59 11.02
CA PRO A 286 -10.57 -16.48 9.99
C PRO A 286 -9.05 -16.64 10.11
N HIS A 287 -8.59 -17.82 9.69
CA HIS A 287 -7.20 -18.20 9.80
C HIS A 287 -6.27 -17.23 9.06
N GLY A 288 -5.20 -16.80 9.73
CA GLY A 288 -4.22 -15.88 9.16
C GLY A 288 -4.57 -14.40 9.32
N TRP A 289 -5.68 -14.04 9.97
CA TRP A 289 -5.98 -12.66 10.36
C TRP A 289 -5.41 -12.38 11.76
N TYR A 290 -4.68 -11.27 11.89
CA TYR A 290 -4.25 -10.73 13.18
C TYR A 290 -5.15 -9.55 13.57
N GLY A 291 -5.65 -9.55 14.80
CA GLY A 291 -6.73 -8.66 15.26
C GLY A 291 -6.43 -7.18 15.45
N TYR A 292 -5.29 -6.70 14.98
CA TYR A 292 -4.89 -5.29 15.13
C TYR A 292 -5.15 -4.45 13.88
N ASN A 293 -5.65 -5.04 12.79
CA ASN A 293 -6.16 -4.31 11.63
C ASN A 293 -7.46 -4.95 11.17
N THR A 294 -8.36 -4.15 10.59
CA THR A 294 -9.61 -4.67 10.03
C THR A 294 -9.51 -4.93 8.53
N LEU A 295 -10.50 -5.61 7.96
CA LEU A 295 -10.60 -5.73 6.50
C LEU A 295 -10.76 -4.35 5.84
N TYR A 296 -11.35 -3.40 6.56
CA TYR A 296 -11.52 -2.01 6.14
C TYR A 296 -10.28 -1.14 6.35
N ASP A 297 -9.21 -1.65 6.97
CA ASP A 297 -7.87 -1.08 6.83
C ASP A 297 -7.26 -1.54 5.50
N TYR A 298 -7.29 -2.86 5.23
CA TYR A 298 -6.52 -3.43 4.11
C TYR A 298 -7.17 -3.27 2.73
N GLN A 299 -8.49 -3.31 2.63
CA GLN A 299 -9.16 -3.10 1.33
C GLN A 299 -8.92 -1.69 0.77
N PRO A 300 -9.05 -0.59 1.54
CA PRO A 300 -8.70 0.74 1.03
C PRO A 300 -7.22 0.88 0.64
N PHE A 301 -6.32 0.25 1.40
CA PHE A 301 -4.89 0.21 1.03
C PHE A 301 -4.68 -0.49 -0.31
N LEU A 302 -5.30 -1.65 -0.52
CA LEU A 302 -5.24 -2.36 -1.80
C LEU A 302 -5.82 -1.51 -2.93
N ALA A 303 -6.98 -0.85 -2.71
CA ALA A 303 -7.59 0.03 -3.71
C ALA A 303 -6.63 1.15 -4.12
N TYR A 304 -6.01 1.81 -3.14
CA TYR A 304 -4.99 2.82 -3.38
C TYR A 304 -3.82 2.27 -4.21
N CYS A 305 -3.23 1.13 -3.81
CA CYS A 305 -2.11 0.53 -4.54
C CYS A 305 -2.49 0.18 -5.98
N LEU A 306 -3.64 -0.43 -6.23
CA LEU A 306 -4.10 -0.80 -7.57
C LEU A 306 -4.30 0.45 -8.45
N LEU A 307 -5.00 1.46 -7.94
CA LEU A 307 -5.27 2.68 -8.68
C LEU A 307 -3.99 3.47 -8.98
N ARG A 308 -3.11 3.65 -7.98
CA ARG A 308 -1.82 4.33 -8.18
C ARG A 308 -0.91 3.58 -9.13
N THR A 309 -0.88 2.25 -9.06
CA THR A 309 -0.13 1.42 -10.02
C THR A 309 -0.59 1.70 -11.45
N GLY A 310 -1.90 1.82 -11.65
CA GLY A 310 -2.49 2.16 -12.92
C GLY A 310 -2.22 3.58 -13.41
N GLN A 311 -1.78 4.48 -12.53
CA GLN A 311 -1.47 5.88 -12.85
C GLN A 311 0.03 6.20 -12.90
N LEU A 312 0.89 5.25 -12.52
CA LEU A 312 2.33 5.42 -12.67
C LEU A 312 2.62 5.87 -14.11
N SER A 313 3.57 6.78 -14.28
CA SER A 313 4.04 7.20 -15.60
C SER A 313 5.52 6.88 -15.77
N ASP A 314 5.97 6.68 -17.00
CA ASP A 314 7.36 6.33 -17.26
C ASP A 314 8.27 7.50 -16.88
N GLY A 315 9.06 7.34 -15.80
CA GLY A 315 10.03 8.35 -15.35
C GLY A 315 9.66 9.17 -14.11
N GLU A 316 8.59 8.82 -13.38
CA GLU A 316 8.21 9.43 -12.09
C GLU A 316 9.24 9.26 -10.94
#